data_AF-A0A0R3T5C2-F1
#
_entry.id   AF-A0A0R3T5C2-F1
#
_cell.length_a   1.000
_cell.length_b   1.000
_cell.length_c   1.000
_cell.angle_alpha   90.00
_cell.angle_beta   90.00
_cell.angle_gamma   90.00
#
_symmetry.space_group_name_H-M   'P 1'
#
loop_
_entity.id
_entity.type
_entity.pdbx_description
1 polymer ?
#
loop_
_entity_poly.entity_id
_entity_poly.type
_entity_poly.pdbx_seq_one_letter_code
_entity_poly.pdbx_strand_id
1 'polypeptide(L)'
;MSYLTFILLIAVATFRLDKDDDDEVENPHQWKVRAHQIWSYDFRSSQQVMTKIQLLLLFWILGQFFGECKQVYHYGLRDYFRSYYNIMDWASVSLYLGAFALRIFVDFRVQATEKTFNHQLHYALTLLQNASTIISDGTDIFDTEMGTDSQHNYVAYRNHLLSNHTAYWLRGCRLWWAPDDPEYISDCLFALANVLSFARVSYLMPAWELLGPLQISLARMINDIIRFMALFFLVSLNRWPVD
;
A
#
# COMPACT_ATOMS: atom_id res chain seq x y z
N MET A 1 19.91 -11.87 -13.65
CA MET A 1 18.67 -11.82 -14.46
C MET A 1 17.40 -11.80 -13.61
N SER A 2 17.15 -12.82 -12.77
CA SER A 2 15.94 -12.89 -11.89
C SER A 2 15.71 -11.65 -10.99
N TYR A 3 16.77 -11.07 -10.43
CA TYR A 3 16.64 -9.86 -9.61
C TYR A 3 16.26 -8.59 -10.40
N LEU A 4 16.72 -8.45 -11.64
CA LEU A 4 16.33 -7.32 -12.50
C LEU A 4 14.87 -7.44 -12.94
N THR A 5 14.38 -8.66 -13.16
CA THR A 5 12.95 -8.89 -13.43
C THR A 5 12.07 -8.57 -12.23
N PHE A 6 12.56 -8.77 -11.01
CA PHE A 6 11.86 -8.35 -9.78
C PHE A 6 11.73 -6.83 -9.67
N ILE A 7 12.82 -6.09 -9.91
CA ILE A 7 12.77 -4.61 -9.94
C ILE A 7 11.82 -4.13 -11.03
N LEU A 8 11.87 -4.73 -12.23
CA LEU A 8 10.96 -4.40 -13.32
C LEU A 8 9.50 -4.64 -12.93
N LEU A 9 9.20 -5.74 -12.24
CA LEU A 9 7.87 -6.05 -11.71
C LEU A 9 7.39 -5.01 -10.69
N ILE A 10 8.25 -4.56 -9.77
CA ILE A 10 7.93 -3.47 -8.84
C ILE A 10 7.66 -2.17 -9.60
N ALA A 11 8.49 -1.83 -10.58
CA ALA A 11 8.32 -0.65 -11.40
C ALA A 11 6.99 -0.70 -12.16
N VAL A 12 6.66 -1.82 -12.81
CA VAL A 12 5.38 -2.00 -13.52
C VAL A 12 4.19 -1.96 -12.56
N ALA A 13 4.32 -2.51 -11.35
CA ALA A 13 3.28 -2.43 -10.32
C ALA A 13 3.04 -0.98 -9.87
N THR A 14 4.11 -0.19 -9.78
CA THR A 14 4.05 1.24 -9.38
C THR A 14 3.55 2.12 -10.53
N PHE A 15 3.92 1.79 -11.77
CA PHE A 15 3.58 2.54 -12.99
C PHE A 15 2.34 2.03 -13.72
N ARG A 16 1.55 1.12 -13.13
CA ARG A 16 0.20 0.88 -13.65
C ARG A 16 -0.59 2.18 -13.55
N LEU A 17 -0.53 2.95 -14.63
CA LEU A 17 -1.48 3.97 -15.00
C LEU A 17 -2.80 3.23 -15.16
N ASP A 18 -3.76 3.49 -14.27
CA ASP A 18 -5.15 3.11 -14.50
C ASP A 18 -5.55 3.74 -15.84
N LYS A 19 -5.58 2.89 -16.86
CA LYS A 19 -5.83 3.27 -18.24
C LYS A 19 -7.33 3.19 -18.51
N ASP A 20 -8.11 3.73 -17.58
CA ASP A 20 -9.58 3.73 -17.61
C ASP A 20 -10.14 5.17 -17.75
N ASP A 21 -9.30 6.22 -17.67
CA ASP A 21 -9.74 7.62 -17.74
C ASP A 21 -10.03 8.12 -19.18
N ASP A 22 -9.54 7.43 -20.22
CA ASP A 22 -9.74 7.88 -21.62
C ASP A 22 -11.10 7.44 -22.22
N ASP A 23 -11.83 6.51 -21.58
CA ASP A 23 -13.15 6.02 -22.04
C ASP A 23 -14.34 6.72 -21.33
N GLU A 24 -14.09 7.62 -20.37
CA GLU A 24 -15.13 8.33 -19.59
C GLU A 24 -15.64 9.63 -20.23
N VAL A 25 -14.89 10.21 -21.18
CA VAL A 25 -15.23 11.54 -21.72
C VAL A 25 -16.31 11.49 -22.82
N GLU A 26 -16.62 10.31 -23.38
CA GLU A 26 -17.45 10.20 -24.60
C GLU A 26 -18.91 9.73 -24.38
N ASN A 27 -19.32 9.27 -23.19
CA ASN A 27 -20.68 8.72 -22.99
C ASN A 27 -21.50 9.34 -21.83
N PRO A 28 -22.47 10.23 -22.10
CA PRO A 28 -23.34 10.83 -21.08
C PRO A 28 -24.28 9.86 -20.33
N HIS A 29 -24.31 8.56 -20.68
CA HIS A 29 -25.09 7.51 -20.00
C HIS A 29 -24.31 6.73 -18.90
N GLN A 30 -23.11 7.15 -18.51
CA GLN A 30 -22.22 6.44 -17.56
C GLN A 30 -22.52 6.68 -16.06
N TRP A 31 -23.74 7.05 -15.64
CA TRP A 31 -24.01 7.30 -14.21
C TRP A 31 -23.78 6.07 -13.29
N LYS A 32 -23.87 4.85 -13.83
CA LYS A 32 -23.47 3.62 -13.12
C LYS A 32 -22.00 3.63 -12.70
N VAL A 33 -21.14 4.25 -13.50
CA VAL A 33 -19.71 4.41 -13.20
C VAL A 33 -19.53 5.38 -12.03
N ARG A 34 -20.27 6.51 -12.00
CA ARG A 34 -20.26 7.46 -10.88
C ARG A 34 -20.79 6.86 -9.57
N ALA A 35 -21.88 6.10 -9.63
CA ALA A 35 -22.42 5.40 -8.46
C ALA A 35 -21.38 4.43 -7.85
N HIS A 36 -20.67 3.70 -8.71
CA HIS A 36 -19.60 2.80 -8.30
C HIS A 36 -18.38 3.57 -7.73
N GLN A 37 -18.00 4.70 -8.33
CA GLN A 37 -16.94 5.58 -7.82
C GLN A 37 -17.28 6.10 -6.41
N ILE A 38 -18.48 6.66 -6.21
CA ILE A 38 -18.95 7.14 -4.90
C ILE A 38 -18.93 6.00 -3.87
N TRP A 39 -19.42 4.82 -4.26
CA TRP A 39 -19.40 3.64 -3.41
C TRP A 39 -17.99 3.25 -2.98
N SER A 40 -17.04 3.19 -3.91
CA SER A 40 -15.64 2.86 -3.63
C SER A 40 -14.92 3.92 -2.78
N TYR A 41 -15.35 5.17 -2.88
CA TYR A 41 -14.84 6.25 -2.04
C TYR A 41 -15.37 6.13 -0.61
N ASP A 42 -16.68 5.88 -0.45
CA ASP A 42 -17.34 5.82 0.85
C ASP A 42 -17.01 4.53 1.62
N PHE A 43 -16.96 3.40 0.91
CA PHE A 43 -16.77 2.07 1.47
C PHE A 43 -15.52 1.39 0.92
N ARG A 44 -14.70 0.84 1.84
CA ARG A 44 -13.53 0.04 1.50
C ARG A 44 -14.03 -1.30 0.93
N SER A 45 -14.11 -1.41 -0.39
CA SER A 45 -14.49 -2.65 -1.08
C SER A 45 -13.38 -3.69 -0.96
N SER A 46 -13.69 -4.90 -0.48
CA SER A 46 -12.76 -6.03 -0.42
C SER A 46 -12.16 -6.36 -1.81
N GLN A 47 -12.87 -6.01 -2.88
CA GLN A 47 -12.46 -6.30 -4.26
C GLN A 47 -11.26 -5.46 -4.76
N GLN A 48 -10.92 -4.36 -4.09
CA GLN A 48 -9.77 -3.50 -4.44
C GLN A 48 -8.46 -3.86 -3.69
N VAL A 49 -8.50 -4.74 -2.69
CA VAL A 49 -7.41 -4.86 -1.70
C VAL A 49 -6.25 -5.76 -2.15
N MET A 50 -6.46 -6.67 -3.11
CA MET A 50 -5.38 -7.53 -3.62
C MET A 50 -5.39 -7.63 -5.14
N THR A 51 -4.65 -6.74 -5.80
CA THR A 51 -4.51 -6.78 -7.26
C THR A 51 -3.77 -8.05 -7.70
N LYS A 52 -4.06 -8.55 -8.92
CA LYS A 52 -3.38 -9.73 -9.50
C LYS A 52 -1.85 -9.58 -9.49
N ILE A 53 -1.35 -8.34 -9.60
CA ILE A 53 0.08 -8.03 -9.54
C ILE A 53 0.63 -8.17 -8.11
N GLN A 54 -0.09 -7.71 -7.09
CA GLN A 54 0.33 -7.87 -5.70
C GLN A 54 0.44 -9.35 -5.30
N LEU A 55 -0.45 -10.22 -5.79
CA LEU A 55 -0.33 -11.68 -5.58
C LEU A 55 0.93 -12.27 -6.25
N LEU A 56 1.25 -11.84 -7.47
CA LEU A 56 2.49 -12.24 -8.15
C LEU A 56 3.74 -11.77 -7.38
N LEU A 57 3.73 -10.53 -6.89
CA LEU A 57 4.80 -9.99 -6.06
C LEU A 57 4.95 -10.78 -4.75
N LEU A 58 3.85 -11.09 -4.07
CA LEU A 58 3.86 -11.88 -2.84
C LEU A 58 4.46 -13.27 -3.07
N PHE A 59 4.04 -13.96 -4.12
CA PHE A 59 4.60 -15.26 -4.48
C PHE A 59 6.11 -15.18 -4.75
N TRP A 60 6.53 -14.13 -5.46
CA TRP A 60 7.95 -13.89 -5.72
C TRP A 60 8.76 -13.66 -4.43
N ILE A 61 8.26 -12.78 -3.54
CA ILE A 61 8.90 -12.46 -2.27
C ILE A 61 9.00 -13.70 -1.37
N LEU A 62 7.98 -14.56 -1.35
CA LEU A 62 8.03 -15.84 -0.65
C LEU A 62 9.14 -16.74 -1.21
N GLY A 63 9.26 -16.83 -2.53
CA GLY A 63 10.37 -17.56 -3.17
C GLY A 63 11.75 -17.03 -2.73
N GLN A 64 11.89 -15.70 -2.65
CA GLN A 64 13.12 -15.06 -2.17
C GLN A 64 13.38 -15.35 -0.68
N PHE A 65 12.34 -15.30 0.16
CA PHE A 65 12.43 -15.65 1.57
C PHE A 65 12.94 -17.08 1.79
N PHE A 66 12.38 -18.05 1.08
CA PHE A 66 12.85 -19.43 1.16
C PHE A 66 14.30 -19.59 0.68
N GLY A 67 14.70 -18.84 -0.35
CA GLY A 67 16.08 -18.77 -0.82
C GLY A 67 17.05 -18.30 0.28
N GLU A 68 16.72 -17.18 0.95
CA GLU A 68 17.51 -16.64 2.06
C GLU A 68 17.55 -17.60 3.25
N CYS A 69 16.42 -18.24 3.61
CA CYS A 69 16.39 -19.24 4.70
C CYS A 69 17.33 -20.41 4.41
N LYS A 70 17.37 -20.89 3.16
CA LYS A 70 18.30 -21.95 2.75
C LYS A 70 19.75 -21.48 2.84
N GLN A 71 20.04 -20.24 2.46
CA GLN A 71 21.38 -19.66 2.58
C GLN A 71 21.83 -19.57 4.05
N VAL A 72 20.97 -19.07 4.93
CA VAL A 72 21.25 -19.02 6.38
C VAL A 72 21.51 -20.40 6.95
N TYR A 73 20.74 -21.41 6.55
CA TYR A 73 20.91 -22.80 6.99
C TYR A 73 22.27 -23.37 6.57
N HIS A 74 22.71 -23.13 5.33
CA HIS A 74 23.97 -23.69 4.82
C HIS A 74 25.22 -23.00 5.36
N TYR A 75 25.24 -21.66 5.42
CA TYR A 75 26.41 -20.90 5.88
C TYR A 75 26.49 -20.77 7.40
N GLY A 76 25.39 -21.03 8.11
CA GLY A 76 25.28 -20.79 9.55
C GLY A 76 24.93 -19.34 9.87
N LEU A 77 24.15 -19.15 10.92
CA LEU A 77 23.55 -17.85 11.27
C LEU A 77 24.60 -16.77 11.58
N ARG A 78 25.68 -17.13 12.30
CA ARG A 78 26.71 -16.19 12.73
C ARG A 78 27.55 -15.65 11.56
N ASP A 79 27.90 -16.51 10.62
CA ASP A 79 28.73 -16.13 9.47
C ASP A 79 27.90 -15.40 8.40
N TYR A 80 26.62 -15.75 8.27
CA TYR A 80 25.69 -15.05 7.38
C TYR A 80 25.54 -13.57 7.77
N PHE A 81 25.25 -13.26 9.04
CA PHE A 81 25.02 -11.89 9.51
C PHE A 81 26.30 -11.05 9.62
N ARG A 82 27.49 -11.60 9.35
CA ARG A 82 28.73 -10.81 9.35
C ARG A 82 28.88 -9.95 8.10
N SER A 83 28.19 -10.29 7.01
CA SER A 83 28.20 -9.54 5.76
C SER A 83 27.07 -8.49 5.74
N TYR A 84 27.42 -7.22 5.54
CA TYR A 84 26.43 -6.13 5.41
C TYR A 84 25.39 -6.36 4.32
N TYR A 85 25.82 -7.03 3.26
CA TYR A 85 25.01 -7.40 2.12
C TYR A 85 23.91 -8.41 2.50
N ASN A 86 24.29 -9.50 3.16
CA ASN A 86 23.33 -10.50 3.64
C ASN A 86 22.33 -9.89 4.65
N ILE A 87 22.79 -8.97 5.51
CA ILE A 87 21.89 -8.22 6.41
C ILE A 87 20.89 -7.40 5.61
N MET A 88 21.33 -6.65 4.60
CA MET A 88 20.45 -5.86 3.74
C MET A 88 19.45 -6.75 3.01
N ASP A 89 19.86 -7.95 2.60
CA ASP A 89 18.98 -8.89 1.90
C ASP A 89 17.88 -9.40 2.83
N TRP A 90 18.25 -9.84 4.02
CA TRP A 90 17.30 -10.28 5.04
C TRP A 90 16.36 -9.14 5.47
N ALA A 91 16.91 -7.94 5.65
CA ALA A 91 16.14 -6.74 6.01
C ALA A 91 15.08 -6.42 4.96
N SER A 92 15.44 -6.36 3.67
CA SER A 92 14.46 -6.01 2.64
C SER A 92 13.36 -7.07 2.48
N VAL A 93 13.70 -8.37 2.60
CA VAL A 93 12.70 -9.46 2.57
C VAL A 93 11.76 -9.35 3.77
N SER A 94 12.30 -9.08 4.97
CA SER A 94 11.49 -8.93 6.17
C SER A 94 10.53 -7.74 6.09
N LEU A 95 10.96 -6.60 5.53
CA LEU A 95 10.11 -5.42 5.33
C LEU A 95 8.98 -5.70 4.34
N TYR A 96 9.27 -6.41 3.24
CA TYR A 96 8.22 -6.83 2.30
C TYR A 96 7.21 -7.78 2.96
N LEU A 97 7.70 -8.81 3.68
CA LEU A 97 6.82 -9.76 4.36
C LEU A 97 5.96 -9.05 5.43
N GLY A 98 6.54 -8.12 6.19
CA GLY A 98 5.81 -7.30 7.15
C GLY A 98 4.74 -6.44 6.49
N ALA A 99 5.06 -5.77 5.38
CA ALA A 99 4.10 -4.97 4.62
C ALA A 99 2.92 -5.82 4.12
N PHE A 100 3.19 -6.96 3.49
CA PHE A 100 2.14 -7.84 2.99
C PHE A 100 1.35 -8.52 4.11
N ALA A 101 1.98 -8.87 5.24
CA ALA A 101 1.28 -9.39 6.41
C ALA A 101 0.26 -8.39 6.98
N LEU A 102 0.61 -7.10 7.05
CA LEU A 102 -0.31 -6.05 7.47
C LEU A 102 -1.47 -5.88 6.49
N ARG A 103 -1.21 -5.90 5.19
CA ARG A 103 -2.29 -5.82 4.17
C ARG A 103 -3.26 -7.00 4.25
N ILE A 104 -2.73 -8.21 4.46
CA ILE A 104 -3.57 -9.42 4.66
C ILE A 104 -4.38 -9.29 5.96
N PHE A 105 -3.78 -8.77 7.04
CA PHE A 105 -4.48 -8.52 8.29
C PHE A 105 -5.63 -7.52 8.11
N VAL A 106 -5.38 -6.42 7.39
CA VAL A 106 -6.40 -5.42 7.06
C VAL A 106 -7.52 -6.06 6.26
N ASP A 107 -7.21 -6.78 5.18
CA ASP A 107 -8.21 -7.46 4.35
C ASP A 107 -9.08 -8.42 5.17
N PHE A 108 -8.47 -9.20 6.06
CA PHE A 108 -9.21 -10.09 6.95
C PHE A 108 -10.20 -9.34 7.86
N ARG A 109 -9.78 -8.19 8.43
CA ARG A 109 -10.65 -7.34 9.25
C ARG A 109 -11.77 -6.70 8.44
N VAL A 110 -11.47 -6.22 7.24
CA VAL A 110 -12.44 -5.63 6.32
C VAL A 110 -13.50 -6.66 5.95
N GLN A 111 -13.10 -7.86 5.51
CA GLN A 111 -14.02 -8.94 5.16
C GLN A 111 -14.90 -9.39 6.34
N ALA A 112 -14.32 -9.49 7.54
CA ALA A 112 -15.09 -9.84 8.75
C ALA A 112 -16.16 -8.78 9.07
N THR A 113 -15.83 -7.51 8.86
CA THR A 113 -16.74 -6.39 9.13
C THR A 113 -17.81 -6.29 8.04
N GLU A 114 -17.42 -6.43 6.77
CA GLU A 114 -18.34 -6.46 5.63
C GLU A 114 -19.40 -7.56 5.78
N LYS A 115 -19.01 -8.78 6.17
CA LYS A 115 -19.96 -9.88 6.44
C LYS A 115 -20.96 -9.53 7.54
N THR A 116 -20.51 -8.82 8.58
CA THR A 116 -21.37 -8.40 9.69
C THR A 116 -22.39 -7.36 9.25
N PHE A 117 -21.97 -6.43 8.39
CA PHE A 117 -22.76 -5.29 7.94
C PHE A 117 -23.45 -5.50 6.58
N ASN A 118 -23.36 -6.70 6.00
CA ASN A 118 -23.74 -6.97 4.61
C ASN A 118 -25.18 -6.54 4.28
N HIS A 119 -26.13 -6.80 5.17
CA HIS A 119 -27.52 -6.37 4.97
C HIS A 119 -27.67 -4.84 4.92
N GLN A 120 -26.99 -4.13 5.82
CA GLN A 120 -27.02 -2.66 5.87
C GLN A 120 -26.30 -2.05 4.67
N LEU A 121 -25.22 -2.69 4.23
CA LEU A 121 -24.46 -2.33 3.04
C LEU A 121 -25.32 -2.47 1.77
N HIS A 122 -26.03 -3.59 1.61
CA HIS A 122 -26.96 -3.76 0.49
C HIS A 122 -28.08 -2.72 0.49
N TYR A 123 -28.63 -2.38 1.65
CA TYR A 123 -29.64 -1.33 1.73
C TYR A 123 -29.07 0.06 1.32
N ALA A 124 -27.88 0.41 1.81
CA ALA A 124 -27.18 1.63 1.39
C ALA A 124 -26.97 1.68 -0.13
N LEU A 125 -26.59 0.55 -0.74
CA LEU A 125 -26.41 0.44 -2.18
C LEU A 125 -27.72 0.68 -2.94
N THR A 126 -28.85 0.13 -2.47
CA THR A 126 -30.16 0.35 -3.10
C THR A 126 -30.60 1.81 -3.01
N LEU A 127 -30.33 2.49 -1.89
CA LEU A 127 -30.59 3.92 -1.74
C LEU A 127 -29.75 4.76 -2.71
N LEU A 128 -28.46 4.44 -2.82
CA LEU A 128 -27.56 5.12 -3.75
C LEU A 128 -27.98 4.90 -5.21
N GLN A 129 -28.35 3.68 -5.57
CA GLN A 129 -28.87 3.36 -6.90
C GLN A 129 -30.16 4.12 -7.21
N ASN A 130 -31.10 4.17 -6.26
CA ASN A 130 -32.36 4.91 -6.42
C ASN A 130 -32.12 6.43 -6.60
N ALA A 131 -31.25 7.03 -5.78
CA ALA A 131 -30.87 8.43 -5.92
C ALA A 131 -30.21 8.69 -7.28
N SER A 132 -29.36 7.78 -7.76
CA SER A 132 -28.68 7.93 -9.04
C SER A 132 -29.60 7.76 -10.26
N THR A 133 -30.66 6.95 -10.18
CA THR A 133 -31.63 6.78 -11.28
C THR A 133 -32.50 8.02 -11.51
N ILE A 134 -32.90 8.72 -10.43
CA ILE A 134 -33.75 9.92 -10.50
C ILE A 134 -33.02 11.05 -11.24
N ILE A 135 -31.70 11.17 -11.05
CA ILE A 135 -30.87 12.20 -11.70
C ILE A 135 -30.70 11.93 -13.21
N SER A 136 -30.79 10.68 -13.65
CA SER A 136 -30.61 10.29 -15.05
C SER A 136 -31.82 10.56 -15.94
N ASP A 137 -33.03 10.69 -15.37
CA ASP A 137 -34.27 10.82 -16.14
C ASP A 137 -34.59 12.26 -16.58
N GLY A 138 -33.81 13.25 -16.13
CA GLY A 138 -33.80 14.60 -16.70
C GLY A 138 -35.17 15.29 -16.77
N THR A 139 -36.10 14.97 -15.87
CA THR A 139 -37.43 15.57 -15.84
C THR A 139 -37.38 16.94 -15.15
N ASP A 140 -37.97 17.93 -15.82
CA ASP A 140 -37.90 19.36 -15.59
C ASP A 140 -37.95 19.82 -14.11
N ILE A 141 -37.11 20.82 -13.79
CA ILE A 141 -37.13 21.95 -12.81
C ILE A 141 -38.04 21.90 -11.55
N PHE A 142 -39.13 21.12 -11.52
CA PHE A 142 -40.03 20.89 -10.41
C PHE A 142 -39.64 19.69 -9.50
N ASP A 143 -38.86 18.71 -9.98
CA ASP A 143 -38.45 17.53 -9.20
C ASP A 143 -37.07 17.66 -8.51
N THR A 144 -36.42 18.83 -8.62
CA THR A 144 -35.11 19.09 -7.99
C THR A 144 -35.18 19.01 -6.46
N GLU A 145 -36.34 19.30 -5.85
CA GLU A 145 -36.56 19.14 -4.40
C GLU A 145 -36.68 17.66 -3.97
N MET A 146 -37.22 16.79 -4.83
CA MET A 146 -37.37 15.36 -4.51
C MET A 146 -36.06 14.57 -4.71
N GLY A 147 -35.24 14.99 -5.68
CA GLY A 147 -33.89 14.45 -5.89
C GLY A 147 -32.95 14.76 -4.71
N THR A 148 -33.05 15.96 -4.13
CA THR A 148 -32.27 16.33 -2.93
C THR A 148 -32.61 15.44 -1.75
N ASP A 149 -33.87 15.09 -1.54
CA ASP A 149 -34.28 14.23 -0.42
C ASP A 149 -33.68 12.82 -0.52
N SER A 150 -33.69 12.20 -1.71
CA SER A 150 -33.16 10.84 -1.90
C SER A 150 -31.64 10.74 -1.67
N GLN A 151 -30.87 11.72 -2.16
CA GLN A 151 -29.43 11.79 -1.93
C GLN A 151 -29.12 12.15 -0.47
N HIS A 152 -29.90 13.06 0.13
CA HIS A 152 -29.77 13.39 1.54
C HIS A 152 -30.05 12.18 2.43
N ASN A 153 -31.03 11.34 2.05
CA ASN A 153 -31.34 10.08 2.72
C ASN A 153 -30.17 9.08 2.64
N TYR A 154 -29.51 8.95 1.49
CA TYR A 154 -28.29 8.12 1.38
C TYR A 154 -27.17 8.64 2.27
N VAL A 155 -26.84 9.94 2.19
CA VAL A 155 -25.75 10.53 2.97
C VAL A 155 -26.01 10.46 4.47
N ALA A 156 -27.25 10.72 4.91
CA ALA A 156 -27.66 10.59 6.30
C ALA A 156 -27.56 9.13 6.78
N TYR A 157 -28.05 8.17 5.99
CA TYR A 157 -27.95 6.74 6.30
C TYR A 157 -26.50 6.27 6.40
N ARG A 158 -25.67 6.65 5.42
CA ARG A 158 -24.24 6.40 5.41
C ARG A 158 -23.59 6.93 6.70
N ASN A 159 -23.81 8.20 7.03
CA ASN A 159 -23.20 8.80 8.22
C ASN A 159 -23.63 8.09 9.51
N HIS A 160 -24.89 7.65 9.59
CA HIS A 160 -25.37 6.83 10.70
C HIS A 160 -24.68 5.47 10.78
N LEU A 161 -24.54 4.77 9.64
CA LEU A 161 -23.85 3.48 9.54
C LEU A 161 -22.37 3.58 9.97
N LEU A 162 -21.66 4.59 9.47
CA LEU A 162 -20.23 4.83 9.73
C LEU A 162 -19.93 5.51 11.07
N SER A 163 -20.95 5.94 11.81
CA SER A 163 -20.82 6.45 13.18
C SER A 163 -20.48 5.34 14.17
N ASN A 164 -20.81 4.09 13.87
CA ASN A 164 -20.49 2.98 14.74
C ASN A 164 -18.99 2.68 14.71
N HIS A 165 -18.35 2.56 15.88
CA HIS A 165 -16.92 2.23 15.99
C HIS A 165 -16.57 0.90 15.33
N THR A 166 -17.48 -0.08 15.33
CA THR A 166 -17.25 -1.37 14.68
C THR A 166 -17.25 -1.27 13.15
N ALA A 167 -17.85 -0.22 12.57
CA ALA A 167 -17.86 0.05 11.13
C ALA A 167 -16.59 0.76 10.63
N TYR A 168 -15.59 0.99 11.50
CA TYR A 168 -14.34 1.64 11.14
C TYR A 168 -13.68 1.01 9.90
N TRP A 169 -13.59 -0.33 9.86
CA TRP A 169 -12.95 -1.08 8.77
C TRP A 169 -13.68 -0.96 7.42
N LEU A 170 -14.93 -0.48 7.41
CA LEU A 170 -15.65 -0.20 6.17
C LEU A 170 -15.31 1.17 5.57
N ARG A 171 -14.61 2.07 6.27
CA ARG A 171 -14.31 3.42 5.76
C ARG A 171 -13.40 3.37 4.54
N GLY A 172 -13.91 3.77 3.37
CA GLY A 172 -13.13 3.81 2.13
C GLY A 172 -12.10 4.94 2.11
N CYS A 173 -12.51 6.16 2.49
CA CYS A 173 -11.64 7.34 2.41
C CYS A 173 -10.46 7.28 3.40
N ARG A 174 -9.23 7.35 2.87
CA ARG A 174 -7.98 7.40 3.66
C ARG A 174 -7.96 8.55 4.69
N LEU A 175 -8.57 9.68 4.37
CA LEU A 175 -8.67 10.86 5.24
C LEU A 175 -9.37 10.59 6.59
N TRP A 176 -10.19 9.55 6.67
CA TRP A 176 -11.04 9.25 7.84
C TRP A 176 -10.50 8.06 8.65
N TRP A 177 -9.31 7.56 8.30
CA TRP A 177 -8.63 6.49 9.02
C TRP A 177 -7.93 7.03 10.25
N ALA A 178 -7.80 6.18 11.26
CA ALA A 178 -7.08 6.51 12.46
C ALA A 178 -5.57 6.64 12.15
N PRO A 179 -4.81 7.47 12.90
CA PRO A 179 -3.37 7.64 12.67
C PRO A 179 -2.56 6.34 12.84
N ASP A 180 -3.09 5.39 13.61
CA ASP A 180 -2.51 4.07 13.89
C ASP A 180 -3.01 2.97 12.93
N ASP A 181 -3.66 3.33 11.83
CA ASP A 181 -4.16 2.34 10.87
C ASP A 181 -3.00 1.50 10.26
N PRO A 182 -3.07 0.16 10.33
CA PRO A 182 -2.01 -0.71 9.84
C PRO A 182 -1.72 -0.57 8.34
N GLU A 183 -2.66 -0.05 7.53
CA GLU A 183 -2.43 0.20 6.12
C GLU A 183 -1.32 1.25 5.90
N TYR A 184 -1.27 2.31 6.72
CA TYR A 184 -0.20 3.32 6.67
C TYR A 184 1.17 2.70 6.93
N ILE A 185 1.26 1.85 7.96
CA ILE A 185 2.50 1.16 8.30
C ILE A 185 2.90 0.23 7.15
N SER A 186 1.94 -0.45 6.53
CA SER A 186 2.19 -1.32 5.38
C SER A 186 2.78 -0.56 4.18
N ASP A 187 2.28 0.65 3.90
CA ASP A 187 2.79 1.52 2.83
C ASP A 187 4.21 1.98 3.12
N CYS A 188 4.49 2.40 4.36
CA CYS A 188 5.83 2.81 4.77
C CYS A 188 6.83 1.65 4.65
N LEU A 189 6.48 0.47 5.15
CA LEU A 189 7.33 -0.72 5.04
C LEU A 189 7.57 -1.12 3.59
N PHE A 190 6.54 -1.05 2.74
CA PHE A 190 6.65 -1.35 1.32
C PHE A 190 7.55 -0.35 0.59
N ALA A 191 7.42 0.95 0.88
CA ALA A 191 8.27 1.98 0.31
C ALA A 191 9.74 1.80 0.72
N LEU A 192 10.01 1.53 1.99
CA LEU A 192 11.36 1.24 2.48
C LEU A 192 11.94 -0.02 1.83
N ALA A 193 11.15 -1.07 1.69
CA ALA A 193 11.55 -2.30 1.01
C ALA A 193 11.90 -2.06 -0.47
N ASN A 194 11.13 -1.21 -1.17
CA ASN A 194 11.42 -0.80 -2.54
C ASN A 194 12.77 -0.07 -2.63
N VAL A 195 13.05 0.88 -1.74
CA VAL A 195 14.35 1.59 -1.71
C VAL A 195 15.51 0.62 -1.49
N LEU A 196 15.41 -0.30 -0.54
CA LEU A 196 16.43 -1.33 -0.33
C LEU A 196 16.57 -2.28 -1.53
N SER A 197 15.47 -2.52 -2.25
CA SER A 197 15.47 -3.29 -3.49
C SER A 197 16.08 -2.55 -4.67
N PHE A 198 16.35 -1.25 -4.58
CA PHE A 198 17.24 -0.58 -5.53
C PHE A 198 18.68 -0.59 -5.03
N ALA A 199 18.92 -0.47 -3.72
CA ALA A 199 20.25 -0.50 -3.12
C ALA A 199 21.02 -1.81 -3.43
N ARG A 200 20.30 -2.93 -3.51
CA ARG A 200 20.82 -4.24 -3.93
C ARG A 200 21.36 -4.29 -5.38
N VAL A 201 21.08 -3.31 -6.24
CA VAL A 201 21.75 -3.18 -7.56
C VAL A 201 23.27 -3.02 -7.40
N SER A 202 23.73 -2.51 -6.24
CA SER A 202 25.14 -2.44 -5.89
C SER A 202 25.88 -3.78 -5.93
N TYR A 203 25.17 -4.92 -5.89
CA TYR A 203 25.77 -6.24 -6.08
C TYR A 203 26.38 -6.48 -7.44
N LEU A 204 25.92 -5.74 -8.45
CA LEU A 204 26.40 -5.89 -9.82
C LEU A 204 27.63 -5.01 -10.09
N MET A 205 27.87 -3.99 -9.28
CA MET A 205 28.98 -3.05 -9.46
C MET A 205 30.38 -3.70 -9.44
N PRO A 206 30.70 -4.73 -8.62
CA PRO A 206 32.02 -5.35 -8.62
C PRO A 206 32.34 -6.08 -9.93
N ALA A 207 31.32 -6.49 -10.69
CA ALA A 207 31.48 -7.23 -11.95
C ALA A 207 31.91 -6.33 -13.12
N TRP A 208 31.83 -5.00 -12.97
CA TRP A 208 32.24 -4.03 -13.98
C TRP A 208 33.63 -3.46 -13.64
N GLU A 209 34.56 -3.54 -14.60
CA GLU A 209 35.97 -3.14 -14.42
C GLU A 209 36.15 -1.68 -13.96
N LEU A 210 35.24 -0.78 -14.37
CA LEU A 210 35.27 0.64 -13.99
C LEU A 210 34.64 0.90 -12.61
N LEU A 211 33.64 0.12 -12.21
CA LEU A 211 32.83 0.39 -11.01
C LEU A 211 33.38 -0.32 -9.76
N GLY A 212 34.15 -1.40 -9.92
CA GLY A 212 34.76 -2.13 -8.80
C GLY A 212 35.64 -1.25 -7.89
N PRO A 213 36.64 -0.52 -8.42
CA PRO A 213 37.48 0.38 -7.61
C PRO A 213 36.67 1.48 -6.92
N LEU A 214 35.65 2.02 -7.62
CA LEU A 214 34.75 3.03 -7.08
C LEU A 214 33.97 2.50 -5.88
N GLN A 215 33.40 1.31 -5.98
CA GLN A 215 32.65 0.68 -4.90
C GLN A 215 33.51 0.42 -3.65
N ILE A 216 34.78 0.00 -3.83
CA ILE A 216 35.72 -0.20 -2.72
C ILE A 216 36.03 1.13 -2.02
N SER A 217 36.16 2.22 -2.79
CA SER A 217 36.33 3.56 -2.21
C SER A 217 35.08 4.02 -1.44
N LEU A 218 33.89 3.79 -2.01
CA LEU A 218 32.60 4.13 -1.40
C LEU A 218 32.38 3.37 -0.09
N ALA A 219 32.70 2.07 -0.04
CA ALA A 219 32.57 1.27 1.18
C ALA A 219 33.47 1.78 2.32
N ARG A 220 34.70 2.22 2.00
CA ARG A 220 35.60 2.84 2.99
C ARG A 220 35.05 4.18 3.48
N MET A 221 34.56 5.01 2.56
CA MET A 221 33.94 6.30 2.90
C MET A 221 32.71 6.13 3.79
N ILE A 222 31.84 5.15 3.51
CA ILE A 222 30.66 4.87 4.37
C ILE A 222 31.09 4.50 5.79
N ASN A 223 32.12 3.67 5.95
CA ASN A 223 32.62 3.33 7.29
C ASN A 223 33.14 4.56 8.05
N ASP A 224 33.78 5.50 7.36
CA ASP A 224 34.20 6.77 7.96
C ASP A 224 32.98 7.65 8.33
N ILE A 225 31.98 7.76 7.44
CA ILE A 225 30.73 8.49 7.71
C ILE A 225 30.03 7.91 8.94
N ILE A 226 29.92 6.59 9.09
CA ILE A 226 29.28 5.96 10.25
C ILE A 226 29.99 6.36 11.55
N ARG A 227 31.33 6.44 11.54
CA ARG A 227 32.11 6.91 12.70
C ARG A 227 31.82 8.37 13.01
N PHE A 228 31.77 9.24 12.01
CA PHE A 228 31.42 10.65 12.20
C PHE A 228 29.97 10.83 12.68
N MET A 229 29.03 10.05 12.16
CA MET A 229 27.63 10.06 12.59
C MET A 229 27.48 9.64 14.05
N ALA A 230 28.23 8.62 14.51
CA ALA A 230 28.24 8.22 15.91
C ALA A 230 28.72 9.36 16.83
N LEU A 231 29.78 10.08 16.44
CA LEU A 231 30.24 11.27 17.17
C LEU A 231 29.21 12.40 17.13
N PHE A 232 28.58 12.65 15.98
CA PHE A 232 27.55 13.66 15.81
C PHE A 232 26.34 13.40 16.71
N PHE A 233 25.83 12.16 16.76
CA PHE A 233 24.73 11.78 17.64
C PHE A 233 25.12 11.93 19.12
N LEU A 234 26.32 11.52 19.51
CA LEU A 234 26.81 11.66 20.89
C LEU A 234 26.85 13.14 21.31
N VAL A 235 27.41 14.02 20.48
CA VAL A 235 27.47 15.45 20.76
C VAL A 235 26.07 16.07 20.79
N SER A 236 25.22 15.70 19.84
CA SER A 236 23.84 16.21 19.74
C SER A 236 23.01 15.79 20.95
N LEU A 237 23.16 14.54 21.40
CA LEU A 237 22.49 14.04 22.60
C LEU A 237 22.99 14.73 23.87
N ASN A 238 24.30 14.93 24.00
CA ASN A 238 24.88 15.63 25.15
C ASN A 238 24.49 17.13 25.19
N ARG A 239 24.18 17.71 24.03
CA ARG A 239 23.76 19.10 23.90
C ARG A 239 22.24 19.27 23.92
N TRP A 240 21.48 18.18 23.93
CA TRP A 240 20.03 18.26 24.04
C TRP A 240 19.66 18.68 25.47
N PRO A 241 18.98 19.82 25.66
CA PRO A 241 18.49 20.19 26.98
C PRO A 241 17.48 19.14 27.42
N VAL A 242 17.81 18.44 28.51
CA VAL A 242 16.87 17.61 29.23
C VAL A 242 16.08 18.59 30.10
N ASP A 243 15.03 19.17 29.52
CA ASP A 243 13.97 19.88 30.28
C ASP A 243 13.01 18.85 30.90
#